data_AF-A0A921BNS4-F1
#
_entry.id   AF-A0A921BNS4-F1
#
_cell.length_a   1.000
_cell.length_b   1.000
_cell.length_c   1.000
_cell.angle_alpha   90.00
_cell.angle_beta   90.00
_cell.angle_gamma   90.00
#
_symmetry.space_group_name_H-M   'P 1'
#
loop_
_entity.id
_entity.type
_entity.pdbx_description
1 polymer ?
#
loop_
_entity_poly.entity_id
_entity_poly.type
_entity_poly.pdbx_seq_one_letter_code
_entity_poly.pdbx_strand_id
1 'polypeptide(L)'
;MTPLVESPSAPLLAAGENNGQRTVWIGFNPLDSTWPMRVSFPIFIANAVDWLNPDARTSIRVGEPFHMRLASEEQSVTIELPDGSTRETRTTTTGELIFGDTFQQGVYSAPFGTNALRFCVNLLNSDESRIRSRESLQLGEYSTVEATVEAKVPGKC
;
A
#
# COMPACT_ATOMS: atom_id res chain seq x y z
N MET A 1 -0.86 20.66 7.51
CA MET A 1 -1.74 19.73 8.25
C MET A 1 -3.17 20.22 8.07
N THR A 2 -4.09 19.34 7.66
CA THR A 2 -5.49 19.66 7.33
C THR A 2 -6.41 18.91 8.30
N PRO A 3 -7.36 19.59 8.97
CA PRO A 3 -8.33 18.93 9.84
C PRO A 3 -9.31 18.08 9.02
N LEU A 4 -9.61 16.88 9.52
CA LEU A 4 -10.61 15.96 8.96
C LEU A 4 -11.86 15.89 9.83
N VAL A 5 -11.68 16.02 11.15
CA VAL A 5 -12.75 16.09 12.15
C VAL A 5 -12.36 17.16 13.14
N GLU A 6 -13.30 18.02 13.48
CA GLU A 6 -13.10 19.16 14.37
C GLU A 6 -14.04 19.09 15.58
N SER A 7 -13.57 19.63 16.69
CA SER A 7 -14.39 20.03 17.82
C SER A 7 -14.46 21.56 17.87
N PRO A 8 -15.32 22.15 18.70
CA PRO A 8 -15.39 23.61 18.85
C PRO A 8 -14.08 24.29 19.27
N SER A 9 -13.16 23.54 19.90
CA SER A 9 -11.92 24.08 20.47
C SER A 9 -10.65 23.63 19.72
N ALA A 10 -10.67 22.49 19.04
CA ALA A 10 -9.50 21.96 18.33
C ALA A 10 -9.87 20.85 17.31
N PRO A 11 -9.01 20.57 16.32
CA PRO A 11 -9.09 19.36 15.51
C PRO A 11 -9.05 18.10 16.38
N LEU A 12 -9.86 17.10 16.05
CA LEU A 12 -9.82 15.76 16.66
C LEU A 12 -9.08 14.75 15.77
N LEU A 13 -9.18 14.92 14.45
CA LEU A 13 -8.42 14.18 13.44
C LEU A 13 -7.82 15.17 12.46
N ALA A 14 -6.56 14.98 12.09
CA ALA A 14 -5.90 15.76 11.06
C ALA A 14 -4.98 14.89 10.21
N ALA A 15 -4.80 15.26 8.95
CA ALA A 15 -3.84 14.60 8.04
C ALA A 15 -3.01 15.64 7.32
N GLY A 16 -1.74 15.34 7.04
CA GLY A 16 -0.87 16.24 6.29
C GLY A 16 0.48 15.64 6.01
N GLU A 17 1.31 16.40 5.31
CA GLU A 17 2.66 16.00 4.97
C GLU A 17 3.68 16.86 5.72
N ASN A 18 4.73 16.24 6.23
CA ASN A 18 5.85 16.89 6.89
C ASN A 18 7.16 16.25 6.40
N ASN A 19 8.06 17.03 5.79
CA ASN A 19 9.33 16.55 5.22
C ASN A 19 9.18 15.34 4.28
N GLY A 20 8.16 15.33 3.42
CA GLY A 20 7.90 14.21 2.50
C GLY A 20 7.21 13.01 3.15
N GLN A 21 6.96 13.03 4.46
CA GLN A 21 6.26 11.97 5.17
C GLN A 21 4.80 12.37 5.41
N ARG A 22 3.89 11.53 4.93
CA ARG A 22 2.48 11.65 5.25
C ARG A 22 2.26 11.26 6.72
N THR A 23 1.44 12.02 7.42
CA THR A 23 1.13 11.83 8.84
C THR A 23 -0.36 11.99 9.07
N VAL A 24 -0.94 11.09 9.85
CA VAL A 24 -2.31 11.19 10.37
C VAL A 24 -2.21 11.33 11.89
N TRP A 25 -2.91 12.32 12.44
CA TRP A 25 -2.94 12.60 13.86
C TRP A 25 -4.35 12.36 14.42
N ILE A 26 -4.40 11.68 15.56
CA ILE A 26 -5.61 11.42 16.34
C ILE A 26 -5.44 12.07 17.71
N GLY A 27 -6.25 13.09 17.99
CA GLY A 27 -6.12 13.96 19.15
C GLY A 27 -6.73 13.44 20.45
N PHE A 28 -7.25 12.22 20.44
CA PHE A 28 -7.85 11.57 21.59
C PHE A 28 -7.48 10.08 21.55
N ASN A 29 -7.54 9.41 22.69
CA ASN A 29 -7.38 7.97 22.74
C ASN A 29 -8.63 7.29 22.16
N PRO A 30 -8.54 6.51 21.07
CA PRO A 30 -9.71 5.85 20.49
C PRO A 30 -10.46 4.94 21.48
N LEU A 31 -9.77 4.38 22.48
CA LEU A 31 -10.36 3.51 23.49
C LEU A 31 -11.29 4.25 24.46
N ASP A 32 -11.15 5.58 24.57
CA ASP A 32 -12.04 6.42 25.36
C ASP A 32 -13.30 6.83 24.57
N SER A 33 -13.54 6.20 23.41
CA SER A 33 -14.65 6.46 22.51
C SER A 33 -15.35 5.17 22.08
N THR A 34 -16.61 5.28 21.64
CA THR A 34 -17.31 4.16 20.97
C THR A 34 -16.85 3.95 19.54
N TRP A 35 -15.97 4.82 19.01
CA TRP A 35 -15.55 4.80 17.61
C TRP A 35 -14.93 3.46 17.17
N PRO A 36 -14.05 2.79 17.94
CA PRO A 36 -13.50 1.48 17.56
C PRO A 36 -14.55 0.39 17.36
N MET A 37 -15.73 0.52 17.96
CA MET A 37 -16.85 -0.43 17.82
C MET A 37 -17.74 -0.12 16.61
N ARG A 38 -17.44 0.95 15.85
CA ARG A 38 -18.19 1.37 14.66
C ARG A 38 -17.46 0.94 13.40
N VAL A 39 -18.21 0.58 12.37
CA VAL A 39 -17.68 0.23 11.03
C VAL A 39 -16.78 1.33 10.44
N SER A 40 -17.01 2.59 10.80
CA SER A 40 -16.17 3.72 10.38
C SER A 40 -14.71 3.62 10.81
N PHE A 41 -14.41 2.97 11.95
CA PHE A 41 -13.04 2.88 12.46
C PHE A 41 -12.14 1.99 11.60
N PRO A 42 -12.45 0.71 11.34
CA PRO A 42 -11.61 -0.12 10.48
C PRO A 42 -11.51 0.44 9.04
N ILE A 43 -12.56 1.07 8.52
CA ILE A 43 -12.52 1.75 7.22
C ILE A 43 -11.54 2.93 7.25
N PHE A 44 -11.60 3.76 8.30
CA PHE A 44 -10.68 4.88 8.47
C PHE A 44 -9.23 4.40 8.57
N ILE A 45 -8.96 3.36 9.36
CA ILE A 45 -7.61 2.81 9.52
C ILE A 45 -7.08 2.26 8.19
N ALA A 46 -7.90 1.52 7.43
CA ALA A 46 -7.51 1.02 6.11
C ALA A 46 -7.14 2.16 5.15
N ASN A 47 -7.99 3.19 5.06
CA ASN A 47 -7.73 4.36 4.21
C ASN A 47 -6.52 5.18 4.70
N ALA A 48 -6.33 5.31 6.01
CA ALA A 48 -5.20 6.01 6.59
C ALA A 48 -3.89 5.28 6.28
N VAL A 49 -3.84 3.95 6.41
CA VAL A 49 -2.66 3.15 6.07
C VAL A 49 -2.32 3.27 4.59
N ASP A 50 -3.30 3.14 3.71
CA ASP A 50 -3.14 3.29 2.26
C ASP A 50 -2.62 4.70 1.91
N TRP A 51 -3.19 5.73 2.54
CA TRP A 51 -2.74 7.11 2.33
C TRP A 51 -1.34 7.37 2.90
N LEU A 52 -1.00 6.82 4.06
CA LEU A 52 0.30 6.99 4.72
C LEU A 52 1.45 6.36 3.93
N ASN A 53 1.17 5.30 3.16
CA ASN A 53 2.19 4.56 2.43
C ASN A 53 1.85 4.35 0.95
N PRO A 54 1.82 5.44 0.16
CA PRO A 54 1.42 5.37 -1.25
C PRO A 54 2.36 4.49 -2.10
N ASP A 55 3.60 4.33 -1.66
CA ASP A 55 4.66 3.60 -2.38
C ASP A 55 4.98 2.22 -1.78
N ALA A 56 4.26 1.76 -0.74
CA ALA A 56 4.33 0.37 -0.31
C ALA A 56 3.63 -0.55 -1.30
N ARG A 57 4.19 -0.61 -2.51
CA ARG A 57 3.93 -1.67 -3.46
C ARG A 57 4.63 -2.92 -2.96
N THR A 58 4.01 -3.60 -2.01
CA THR A 58 4.40 -4.95 -1.59
C THR A 58 4.03 -6.00 -2.63
N SER A 59 3.58 -5.57 -3.82
CA SER A 59 3.29 -6.40 -4.97
C SER A 59 3.75 -5.68 -6.24
N ILE A 60 4.57 -6.35 -7.03
CA ILE A 60 5.09 -5.90 -8.33
C ILE A 60 4.88 -6.98 -9.40
N ARG A 61 5.05 -6.64 -10.68
CA ARG A 61 5.03 -7.63 -11.76
C ARG A 61 6.40 -8.28 -11.92
N VAL A 62 6.42 -9.50 -12.48
CA VAL A 62 7.68 -10.16 -12.86
C VAL A 62 8.53 -9.24 -13.74
N GLY A 63 9.80 -9.09 -13.40
CA GLY A 63 10.77 -8.24 -14.09
C GLY A 63 10.69 -6.75 -13.77
N GLU A 64 9.68 -6.30 -13.00
CA GLU A 64 9.70 -4.95 -12.43
C GLU A 64 10.66 -4.91 -11.24
N PRO A 65 11.53 -3.89 -11.12
CA PRO A 65 12.36 -3.73 -9.94
C PRO A 65 11.49 -3.38 -8.72
N PHE A 66 11.81 -3.98 -7.57
CA PHE A 66 11.21 -3.63 -6.29
C PHE A 66 11.96 -2.45 -5.68
N HIS A 67 11.21 -1.44 -5.23
CA HIS A 67 11.74 -0.22 -4.62
C HIS A 67 11.03 0.04 -3.29
N MET A 68 11.79 0.18 -2.21
CA MET A 68 11.22 0.59 -0.93
C MET A 68 12.29 1.17 -0.01
N ARG A 69 11.96 2.23 0.73
CA ARG A 69 12.83 2.71 1.80
C ARG A 69 12.84 1.72 2.97
N LEU A 70 14.00 1.19 3.31
CA LEU A 70 14.18 0.15 4.34
C LEU A 70 14.98 0.66 5.55
N ALA A 71 15.95 1.55 5.31
CA ALA A 71 16.86 2.05 6.32
C ALA A 71 16.98 3.59 6.30
N SER A 72 17.73 4.14 7.25
CA SER A 72 18.14 5.54 7.25
C SER A 72 19.48 5.77 6.55
N GLU A 73 20.24 4.69 6.31
CA GLU A 73 21.60 4.69 5.77
C GLU A 73 21.86 3.43 4.92
N GLU A 74 23.04 3.40 4.29
CA GLU A 74 23.48 2.26 3.47
C GLU A 74 23.76 1.03 4.36
N GLN A 75 23.09 -0.09 4.06
CA GLN A 75 23.18 -1.33 4.81
C GLN A 75 23.02 -2.54 3.89
N SER A 76 23.78 -3.61 4.16
CA SER A 76 23.64 -4.90 3.46
C SER A 76 22.33 -5.58 3.81
N VAL A 77 21.67 -6.11 2.79
CA VAL A 77 20.38 -6.82 2.90
C VAL A 77 20.50 -8.14 2.17
N THR A 78 20.13 -9.23 2.83
CA THR A 78 19.98 -10.54 2.21
C THR A 78 18.51 -10.74 1.86
N ILE A 79 18.23 -11.10 0.61
CA ILE A 79 16.89 -11.37 0.10
C ILE A 79 16.80 -12.87 -0.20
N GLU A 80 15.79 -13.51 0.38
CA GLU A 80 15.37 -14.87 0.07
C GLU A 80 14.38 -14.83 -1.10
N LEU A 81 14.69 -15.58 -2.14
CA LEU A 81 13.89 -15.73 -3.35
C LEU A 81 12.79 -16.79 -3.14
N PRO A 82 11.77 -16.82 -4.01
CA PRO A 82 10.69 -17.82 -3.92
C PRO A 82 11.17 -19.28 -4.00
N ASP A 83 12.32 -19.54 -4.64
CA ASP A 83 12.95 -20.86 -4.73
C ASP A 83 13.77 -21.25 -3.49
N GLY A 84 13.84 -20.37 -2.48
CA GLY A 84 14.63 -20.55 -1.26
C GLY A 84 16.12 -20.20 -1.41
N SER A 85 16.57 -19.80 -2.61
CA SER A 85 17.92 -19.27 -2.78
C SER A 85 18.02 -17.85 -2.21
N THR A 86 19.22 -17.40 -1.89
CA THR A 86 19.44 -16.05 -1.36
C THR A 86 20.26 -15.19 -2.32
N ARG A 87 20.03 -13.89 -2.25
CA ARG A 87 20.78 -12.85 -2.95
C ARG A 87 21.17 -11.75 -1.97
N GLU A 88 22.43 -11.35 -2.01
CA GLU A 88 22.88 -10.19 -1.27
C GLU A 88 22.74 -8.93 -2.13
N THR A 89 22.25 -7.87 -1.51
CA THR A 89 22.19 -6.53 -2.08
C THR A 89 22.47 -5.51 -0.98
N ARG A 90 22.43 -4.23 -1.33
CA ARG A 90 22.64 -3.14 -0.39
C ARG A 90 21.64 -2.04 -0.65
N THR A 91 21.20 -1.37 0.41
CA THR A 91 20.45 -0.12 0.26
C THR A 91 21.35 0.99 -0.27
N THR A 92 20.75 2.00 -0.89
CA THR A 92 21.45 3.23 -1.27
C THR A 92 21.92 3.99 -0.02
N THR A 93 22.73 5.04 -0.21
CA THR A 93 23.13 5.96 0.87
C THR A 93 21.94 6.63 1.56
N THR A 94 20.79 6.75 0.88
CA THR A 94 19.53 7.26 1.44
C THR A 94 18.69 6.18 2.14
N GLY A 95 19.17 4.94 2.19
CA GLY A 95 18.50 3.80 2.82
C GLY A 95 17.40 3.16 1.97
N GLU A 96 17.43 3.38 0.66
CA GLU A 96 16.46 2.84 -0.30
C GLU A 96 16.91 1.47 -0.82
N LEU A 97 16.06 0.45 -0.71
CA LEU A 97 16.30 -0.86 -1.30
C LEU A 97 15.80 -0.86 -2.74
N ILE A 98 16.69 -1.17 -3.68
CA ILE A 98 16.37 -1.37 -5.09
C ILE A 98 16.79 -2.80 -5.45
N PHE A 99 15.84 -3.63 -5.87
CA PHE A 99 16.10 -5.04 -6.16
C PHE A 99 15.50 -5.45 -7.51
N GLY A 100 16.35 -5.91 -8.42
CA GLY A 100 15.97 -6.23 -9.81
C GLY A 100 15.91 -7.72 -10.16
N ASP A 101 16.31 -8.64 -9.26
CA ASP A 101 16.26 -10.10 -9.52
C ASP A 101 14.84 -10.64 -9.20
N THR A 102 13.85 -10.06 -9.89
CA THR A 102 12.41 -10.27 -9.70
C THR A 102 11.81 -11.12 -10.84
N PHE A 103 12.61 -12.05 -11.39
CA PHE A 103 12.20 -12.90 -12.51
C PHE A 103 11.39 -14.13 -12.09
N GLN A 104 11.33 -14.44 -10.80
CA GLN A 104 10.55 -15.55 -10.27
C GLN A 104 9.24 -15.02 -9.69
N GLN A 105 8.12 -15.67 -10.01
CA GLN A 105 6.87 -15.38 -9.31
C GLN A 105 6.90 -15.96 -7.89
N GLY A 106 6.30 -15.24 -6.95
CA GLY A 106 6.16 -15.70 -5.57
C GLY A 106 6.48 -14.63 -4.54
N VAL A 107 6.71 -15.07 -3.31
CA VAL A 107 6.98 -14.20 -2.17
C VAL A 107 8.49 -14.14 -1.96
N TYR A 108 9.02 -12.92 -1.92
CA TYR A 108 10.38 -12.61 -1.56
C TYR A 108 10.41 -12.13 -0.10
N SER A 109 11.46 -12.49 0.63
CA SER A 109 11.60 -12.14 2.05
C SER A 109 12.97 -11.54 2.32
N ALA A 110 13.01 -10.37 2.96
CA ALA A 110 14.23 -9.69 3.35
C ALA A 110 14.22 -9.48 4.87
N PRO A 111 14.89 -10.34 5.66
CA PRO A 111 15.08 -10.10 7.09
C PRO A 111 15.85 -8.79 7.32
N PHE A 112 15.31 -7.94 8.19
CA PHE A 112 15.88 -6.63 8.51
C PHE A 112 15.68 -6.30 9.99
N GLY A 113 16.78 -6.38 10.76
CA GLY A 113 16.73 -6.23 12.22
C GLY A 113 15.85 -7.30 12.86
N THR A 114 14.80 -6.87 13.58
CA THR A 114 13.79 -7.77 14.18
C THR A 114 12.57 -8.01 13.28
N ASN A 115 12.50 -7.34 12.12
CA ASN A 115 11.38 -7.42 11.20
C ASN A 115 11.78 -8.21 9.94
N ALA A 116 10.80 -8.62 9.16
CA ALA A 116 11.00 -9.16 7.82
C ALA A 116 10.15 -8.36 6.84
N LEU A 117 10.80 -7.73 5.86
CA LEU A 117 10.11 -7.19 4.71
C LEU A 117 9.71 -8.36 3.81
N ARG A 118 8.45 -8.37 3.36
CA ARG A 118 7.97 -9.30 2.34
C ARG A 118 7.32 -8.54 1.20
N PHE A 119 7.61 -8.98 -0.02
CA PHE A 119 6.94 -8.48 -1.21
C PHE A 119 6.64 -9.63 -2.18
N CYS A 120 5.60 -9.47 -2.97
CA CYS A 120 5.11 -10.44 -3.92
C CYS A 120 5.50 -10.01 -5.34
N VAL A 121 5.92 -10.97 -6.15
CA VAL A 121 6.10 -10.82 -7.58
C VAL A 121 5.06 -11.68 -8.28
N ASN A 122 4.19 -11.06 -9.06
CA ASN A 122 3.06 -11.73 -9.69
C ASN A 122 3.23 -11.80 -11.21
N LEU A 123 2.81 -12.93 -11.82
CA LEU A 123 2.63 -13.03 -13.27
C LEU A 123 1.41 -12.24 -13.77
N LEU A 124 0.38 -12.10 -12.92
CA LEU A 124 -0.89 -11.43 -13.23
C LEU A 124 -0.99 -10.11 -12.46
N ASN A 125 -1.53 -9.12 -13.15
CA ASN A 125 -1.47 -7.70 -12.80
C ASN A 125 -2.48 -7.32 -11.69
N SER A 126 -2.14 -6.36 -10.82
CA SER A 126 -3.08 -5.80 -9.84
C SER A 126 -4.27 -5.07 -10.47
N ASP A 127 -4.17 -4.66 -11.74
CA ASP A 127 -5.32 -4.12 -12.49
C ASP A 127 -6.38 -5.18 -12.81
N GLU A 128 -6.00 -6.45 -12.95
CA GLU A 128 -6.94 -7.55 -13.23
C GLU A 128 -7.65 -8.02 -11.94
N SER A 129 -6.97 -7.95 -10.81
CA SER A 129 -7.53 -8.32 -9.50
C SER A 129 -8.41 -7.23 -8.87
N ARG A 130 -8.55 -6.06 -9.51
CA ARG A 130 -9.33 -4.92 -8.98
C ARG A 130 -10.82 -5.10 -9.28
N ILE A 131 -11.59 -5.61 -8.31
CA ILE A 131 -13.05 -5.86 -8.43
C ILE A 131 -13.90 -4.57 -8.37
N ARG A 132 -13.31 -3.38 -8.44
CA ARG A 132 -14.09 -2.13 -8.54
C ARG A 132 -14.70 -2.05 -9.94
N SER A 133 -16.00 -1.79 -10.04
CA SER A 133 -16.69 -1.58 -11.32
C SER A 133 -16.01 -0.46 -12.13
N ARG A 134 -15.71 -0.73 -13.39
CA ARG A 134 -15.14 0.20 -14.38
C ARG A 134 -16.02 0.18 -15.62
N GLU A 135 -16.17 1.32 -16.27
CA GLU A 135 -16.95 1.44 -17.52
C GLU A 135 -16.34 0.64 -18.68
N SER A 136 -15.01 0.48 -18.66
CA SER A 136 -14.28 -0.34 -19.62
C SER A 136 -13.23 -1.19 -18.91
N LEU A 137 -13.17 -2.47 -19.27
CA LEU A 137 -12.13 -3.40 -18.82
C LEU A 137 -11.29 -3.82 -20.04
N GLN A 138 -10.01 -3.46 -20.06
CA GLN A 138 -9.05 -4.06 -21.00
C GLN A 138 -8.66 -5.46 -20.48
N LEU A 139 -8.96 -6.48 -21.28
CA LEU A 139 -8.54 -7.86 -21.03
C LEU A 139 -7.43 -8.20 -22.04
N GLY A 140 -6.20 -8.33 -21.56
CA GLY A 140 -5.03 -8.55 -22.39
C GLY A 140 -4.74 -7.40 -23.38
N GLU A 141 -3.86 -7.66 -24.34
CA GLU A 141 -3.35 -6.66 -25.29
C GLU A 141 -4.35 -6.31 -26.41
N TYR A 142 -5.40 -7.13 -26.61
CA TYR A 142 -6.25 -7.05 -27.81
C TYR A 142 -7.76 -6.94 -27.56
N SER A 143 -8.25 -6.84 -26.32
CA SER A 143 -9.69 -6.74 -26.09
C SER A 143 -10.08 -5.70 -25.06
N THR A 144 -11.00 -4.81 -25.47
CA THR A 144 -11.68 -3.85 -24.58
C THR A 144 -13.12 -4.32 -24.46
N VAL A 145 -13.57 -4.56 -23.23
CA VAL A 145 -14.96 -4.91 -22.93
C VAL A 145 -15.63 -3.70 -22.31
N GLU A 146 -16.70 -3.22 -22.94
CA GLU A 146 -17.52 -2.11 -22.45
C GLU A 146 -18.68 -2.63 -21.60
N ALA A 147 -18.97 -1.98 -20.48
CA ALA A 147 -20.05 -2.37 -19.59
C ALA A 147 -21.42 -2.16 -20.25
N THR A 148 -22.21 -3.23 -20.38
CA THR A 148 -23.56 -3.16 -21.00
C THR A 148 -24.68 -2.79 -20.03
N VAL A 149 -24.41 -2.64 -18.73
CA VAL A 149 -25.47 -2.47 -17.72
C VAL A 149 -25.36 -1.12 -17.02
N GLU A 150 -26.27 -0.20 -17.34
CA GLU A 150 -26.55 0.98 -16.49
C GLU A 150 -27.20 0.50 -15.19
N ALA A 151 -26.45 0.54 -14.09
CA ALA A 151 -27.03 0.37 -12.76
C ALA A 151 -27.83 1.62 -12.39
N LYS A 152 -29.10 1.67 -12.84
CA LYS A 152 -30.07 2.67 -12.40
C LYS A 152 -30.38 2.41 -10.93
N VAL A 153 -29.75 3.16 -10.03
CA VAL A 153 -30.11 3.17 -8.60
C VAL A 153 -31.49 3.82 -8.49
N PRO A 154 -32.55 3.10 -8.10
CA PRO A 154 -33.82 3.74 -7.83
C PRO A 154 -33.69 4.50 -6.52
N GLY A 155 -33.59 5.83 -6.63
CA GLY A 155 -33.79 6.70 -5.47
C GLY A 155 -35.17 6.44 -4.87
N LYS A 156 -35.23 6.24 -3.56
CA LYS A 156 -36.49 6.36 -2.83
C LYS A 156 -36.27 6.79 -1.38
N CYS A 157 -36.90 7.93 -1.10
CA CYS A 157 -37.45 8.49 0.13
C CYS A 157 -36.52 8.66 1.34
#